data_AF-A0A7Y6PHQ1-F1
#
_entry.id   AF-A0A7Y6PHQ1-F1
#
_cell.length_a   1.000
_cell.length_b   1.000
_cell.length_c   1.000
_cell.angle_alpha   90.00
_cell.angle_beta   90.00
_cell.angle_gamma   90.00
#
_symmetry.space_group_name_H-M   'P 1'
#
loop_
_entity.id
_entity.type
_entity.pdbx_description
1 polymer ?
#
loop_
_entity_poly.entity_id
_entity_poly.type
_entity_poly.pdbx_seq_one_letter_code
_entity_poly.pdbx_strand_id
1 'polypeptide(L)' 'MDRGNLDSNSDFNLLPDTGYYSMQRCETSPNGPGFEWGVLVNIKTKAGYRLQIAANNNKMIKIRLGDASFRDWQTISLT' A
#
# COMPACT_ATOMS: atom_id res chain seq x y z
N MET A 1 10.89 -11.10 -3.87
CA MET A 1 10.58 -9.66 -3.93
C MET A 1 9.81 -9.47 -5.20
N ASP A 2 8.53 -9.16 -5.07
CA ASP A 2 7.61 -9.25 -6.20
C ASP A 2 7.49 -7.93 -6.94
N ARG A 3 7.11 -8.04 -8.21
CA ARG A 3 6.70 -6.91 -9.04
C ARG A 3 5.28 -7.17 -9.51
N GLY A 4 4.39 -6.19 -9.34
CA GLY A 4 2.99 -6.32 -9.74
C GLY A 4 2.41 -5.01 -10.23
N ASN A 5 1.26 -5.11 -10.89
CA ASN A 5 0.43 -3.97 -11.28
C ASN A 5 -0.86 -4.04 -10.45
N LEU A 6 -1.21 -2.92 -9.84
CA LEU A 6 -2.46 -2.74 -9.10
C LEU A 6 -3.39 -1.87 -9.92
N ASP A 7 -4.66 -2.18 -9.82
CA ASP A 7 -5.76 -1.53 -10.52
C ASP A 7 -6.90 -1.14 -9.56
N SER A 8 -8.01 -0.67 -10.11
CA SER A 8 -9.20 -0.27 -9.35
C SER A 8 -9.82 -1.40 -8.52
N ASN A 9 -9.53 -2.66 -8.82
CA ASN A 9 -10.11 -3.83 -8.13
C ASN A 9 -9.15 -4.45 -7.11
N SER A 10 -7.90 -3.99 -7.08
CA SER A 10 -6.87 -4.53 -6.22
C SER A 10 -7.12 -4.13 -4.77
N ASP A 11 -7.23 -5.09 -3.84
CA ASP A 11 -7.34 -4.80 -2.40
C ASP A 11 -5.94 -4.71 -1.76
N PHE A 12 -5.61 -3.51 -1.28
CA PHE A 12 -4.29 -3.24 -0.68
C PHE A 12 -4.05 -4.03 0.60
N ASN A 13 -5.09 -4.44 1.33
CA ASN A 13 -4.91 -5.28 2.52
C ASN A 13 -4.55 -6.74 2.17
N LEU A 14 -4.89 -7.20 0.95
CA LEU A 14 -4.74 -8.60 0.51
C LEU A 14 -3.49 -8.84 -0.34
N LEU A 15 -2.61 -7.85 -0.48
CA LEU A 15 -1.39 -8.02 -1.27
C LEU A 15 -0.55 -9.22 -0.78
N PRO A 16 -0.05 -10.06 -1.70
CA PRO A 16 0.50 -11.36 -1.33
C PRO A 16 1.79 -11.22 -0.53
N ASP A 17 2.84 -10.62 -1.10
CA ASP A 17 4.20 -10.62 -0.55
C ASP A 17 4.92 -9.28 -0.61
N THR A 18 6.11 -9.23 -0.01
CA THR A 18 7.00 -8.06 -0.05
C THR A 18 7.42 -7.77 -1.48
N GLY A 19 7.17 -6.54 -1.93
CA GLY A 19 7.37 -6.18 -3.33
C GLY A 19 7.15 -4.72 -3.65
N TYR A 20 7.42 -4.41 -4.90
CA TYR A 20 7.16 -3.11 -5.52
C TYR A 20 6.03 -3.25 -6.52
N TYR A 21 5.05 -2.37 -6.46
CA TYR A 21 3.87 -2.43 -7.31
C TYR A 21 3.66 -1.11 -8.03
N SER A 22 3.36 -1.16 -9.33
CA SER A 22 2.86 0.01 -10.06
C SER A 22 1.35 0.13 -9.84
N MET A 23 0.82 1.36 -9.78
CA MET A 23 -0.60 1.61 -9.55
C MET A 23 -1.21 2.34 -10.75
N GLN A 24 -2.35 1.84 -11.22
CA GLN A 24 -3.06 2.38 -12.39
C GLN A 24 -4.57 2.40 -12.13
N ARG A 25 -5.17 3.58 -12.05
CA ARG A 25 -6.60 3.78 -11.74
C ARG A 25 -7.00 3.21 -10.36
N CYS A 26 -6.21 3.47 -9.33
CA CYS A 26 -6.44 2.96 -7.96
C CYS A 26 -7.20 3.95 -7.04
N GLU A 27 -7.81 5.00 -7.57
CA GLU A 27 -8.47 6.06 -6.80
C GLU A 27 -9.65 5.55 -5.96
N THR A 28 -10.33 4.51 -6.44
CA THR A 28 -11.45 3.83 -5.76
C THR A 28 -11.11 2.43 -5.30
N SER A 29 -9.83 2.03 -5.37
CA SER A 29 -9.42 0.68 -5.00
C SER A 29 -9.69 0.39 -3.51
N PRO A 30 -10.17 -0.83 -3.18
CA PRO A 30 -10.42 -1.22 -1.79
C PRO A 30 -9.17 -1.07 -0.92
N ASN A 31 -9.34 -0.42 0.22
CA ASN A 31 -8.28 -0.17 1.20
C ASN A 31 -7.05 0.57 0.64
N GLY A 32 -7.15 1.14 -0.57
CA GLY A 32 -6.09 1.86 -1.25
C GLY A 32 -5.86 3.26 -0.68
N PRO A 33 -4.78 3.94 -1.10
CA PRO A 33 -4.42 5.27 -0.64
C PRO A 33 -5.26 6.39 -1.29
N GLY A 34 -6.21 6.07 -2.16
CA GLY A 34 -6.99 7.06 -2.92
C GLY A 34 -6.21 7.72 -4.05
N PHE A 35 -5.13 7.10 -4.52
CA PHE A 35 -4.33 7.60 -5.65
C PHE A 35 -4.78 6.94 -6.96
N GLU A 36 -5.01 7.74 -8.00
CA GLU A 36 -5.28 7.23 -9.34
C GLU A 36 -4.04 6.52 -9.92
N TRP A 37 -2.88 7.20 -9.93
CA TRP A 37 -1.62 6.67 -10.44
C TRP A 37 -0.51 6.82 -9.40
N GLY A 38 0.43 5.89 -9.40
CA GLY A 38 1.57 5.94 -8.49
C GLY A 38 2.31 4.62 -8.37
N VAL A 39 3.00 4.46 -7.25
CA VAL A 39 3.81 3.30 -6.92
C VAL A 39 3.59 2.92 -5.46
N LEU A 40 3.73 1.63 -5.15
CA LEU A 40 3.60 1.10 -3.80
C LEU A 40 4.81 0.23 -3.46
N VAL A 41 5.37 0.45 -2.27
CA VAL A 41 6.25 -0.52 -1.61
C VAL A 41 5.46 -1.22 -0.52
N ASN A 42 5.36 -2.55 -0.59
CA ASN A 42 4.74 -3.38 0.44
C ASN A 42 5.82 -4.23 1.12
N ILE A 43 5.86 -4.18 2.45
CA ILE A 43 6.78 -4.98 3.27
C ILE A 43 5.92 -5.83 4.19
N LYS A 44 6.10 -7.14 4.11
CA LYS A 44 5.43 -8.16 4.94
C LYS A 44 6.49 -8.93 5.70
N THR A 45 6.35 -8.97 7.02
CA THR A 45 7.21 -9.77 7.90
C THR A 45 6.53 -11.09 8.27
N LYS A 46 7.30 -12.08 8.73
CA LYS A 46 6.77 -13.38 9.19
C LYS A 46 5.83 -13.26 10.40
N ALA A 47 6.02 -12.24 11.24
CA ALA A 47 5.22 -12.02 12.45
C ALA A 47 3.91 -11.22 12.18
N GLY A 48 3.50 -11.10 10.91
CA GLY A 48 2.24 -10.44 10.55
C GLY A 48 2.32 -8.91 10.46
N TYR A 49 3.44 -8.29 10.83
CA TYR A 49 3.66 -6.88 10.58
C TYR A 49 3.68 -6.60 9.09
N ARG A 50 2.96 -5.56 8.69
CA ARG A 50 2.97 -5.04 7.33
C ARG A 50 3.19 -3.53 7.33
N LEU A 51 3.99 -3.08 6.39
CA LEU A 51 4.23 -1.67 6.10
C LEU A 51 3.99 -1.43 4.61
N GLN A 52 3.17 -0.44 4.31
CA GLN A 52 2.86 -0.03 2.95
C GLN A 52 3.16 1.44 2.79
N ILE A 53 3.90 1.78 1.74
CA ILE A 53 4.23 3.16 1.37
C ILE A 53 3.77 3.37 -0.06
N ALA A 54 2.74 4.19 -0.25
CA ALA A 54 2.25 4.59 -1.56
C ALA A 54 2.77 5.98 -1.90
N ALA A 55 3.18 6.20 -3.14
CA ALA A 55 3.74 7.46 -3.59
C ALA A 55 3.27 7.85 -5.00
N ASN A 56 2.96 9.13 -5.14
CA ASN A 56 2.86 9.88 -6.39
C ASN A 56 3.42 11.29 -6.14
N ASN A 57 2.66 12.36 -6.46
CA ASN A 57 2.97 13.71 -5.99
C ASN A 57 2.86 13.85 -4.45
N ASN A 58 2.11 12.97 -3.80
CA ASN A 58 1.97 12.82 -2.35
C ASN A 58 2.63 11.50 -1.89
N LYS A 59 2.81 11.36 -0.57
CA LYS A 59 3.33 10.14 0.05
C LYS A 59 2.39 9.74 1.18
N MET A 60 1.95 8.49 1.18
CA MET A 60 1.11 7.94 2.23
C MET A 60 1.70 6.65 2.78
N ILE A 61 1.46 6.42 4.06
CA ILE A 61 1.89 5.23 4.78
C ILE A 61 0.72 4.56 5.47
N LYS A 62 0.76 3.22 5.49
CA LYS A 62 -0.19 2.39 6.22
C LYS A 62 0.56 1.25 6.89
N ILE A 63 0.18 0.94 8.13
CA ILE A 63 0.85 -0.08 8.93
C ILE A 63 -0.15 -1.05 9.59
N ARG A 64 0.28 -2.29 9.72
CA ARG A 64 -0.34 -3.35 10.53
C ARG A 64 0.72 -3.85 11.51
N LEU A 65 0.43 -3.85 12.81
CA LEU A 65 1.41 -4.12 13.87
C LEU A 65 1.17 -5.48 14.52
N GLY A 66 1.23 -6.56 13.73
CA GLY A 66 1.00 -7.94 14.21
C GLY A 66 -0.46 -8.25 14.61
N ASP A 67 -1.30 -7.22 14.75
CA ASP A 67 -2.75 -7.24 14.92
C ASP A 67 -3.48 -7.72 13.65
N ALA A 68 -4.79 -7.95 13.70
CA ALA A 68 -5.55 -8.40 12.54
C ALA A 68 -5.87 -7.28 11.54
N SER A 69 -5.79 -6.02 11.95
CA SER A 69 -6.25 -4.86 11.17
C SER A 69 -5.12 -3.92 10.80
N PHE A 70 -5.18 -3.38 9.58
CA PHE A 70 -4.36 -2.22 9.27
C PHE A 70 -4.95 -0.96 9.91
N ARG A 71 -4.07 -0.02 10.25
CA ARG A 71 -4.45 1.38 10.54
C ARG A 71 -4.82 2.09 9.24
N ASP A 72 -5.43 3.26 9.33
CA ASP A 72 -5.74 4.09 8.16
C ASP A 72 -4.47 4.65 7.51
N TRP A 73 -4.57 4.99 6.22
CA TRP A 73 -3.50 5.69 5.51
C TRP A 73 -3.24 7.06 6.12
N GLN A 74 -1.97 7.41 6.29
CA GLN A 74 -1.53 8.70 6.81
C GLN A 74 -0.62 9.38 5.80
N THR A 75 -0.76 10.69 5.62
CA THR A 75 0.17 11.47 4.79
C THR A 75 1.52 11.61 5.50
N ILE A 76 2.61 11.41 4.75
CA ILE A 76 3.97 11.68 5.24
C ILE A 76 4.43 13.04 4.72
N SER A 77 4.83 13.92 5.64
CA SER A 77 5.66 15.09 5.34
C SER A 77 7.08 14.82 5.83
N LEU A 78 8.09 15.09 4.99
CA LEU A 78 9.51 15.02 5.35
C LEU A 78 10.13 16.41 5.53
N THR A 79 9.27 17.41 5.77
CA THR A 79 9.67 18.80 6.09
C THR A 79 10.44 18.86 7.40
#